data_AF-A0A859FGC1-F1
#
_entry.id   AF-A0A859FGC1-F1
#
_cell.length_a   1.000
_cell.length_b   1.000
_cell.length_c   1.000
_cell.angle_alpha   90.00
_cell.angle_beta   90.00
_cell.angle_gamma   90.00
#
_symmetry.space_group_name_H-M   'P 1'
#
loop_
_entity.id
_entity.type
_entity.pdbx_description
1 polymer ?
#
loop_
_entity_poly.entity_id
_entity_poly.type
_entity_poly.pdbx_seq_one_letter_code
_entity_poly.pdbx_strand_id
1 'polypeptide(L)' 'MAEEQEQPLIASGDPVIVLEGEYKGKTATVIAPYTNSISIELDDRDEDGTKPRTVLRHSEYELLEKSE' A
#
# COMPACT_ATOMS: atom_id res chain seq x y z
N MET A 1 -10.45 28.72 -9.66
CA MET A 1 -9.39 28.62 -8.64
C MET A 1 -9.09 27.15 -8.52
N ALA A 2 -7.85 26.77 -8.85
CA ALA A 2 -7.40 25.39 -8.88
C ALA A 2 -7.28 24.90 -7.43
N GLU A 3 -8.21 24.03 -7.05
CA GLU A 3 -8.02 23.14 -5.93
C GLU A 3 -7.28 21.94 -6.52
N GLU A 4 -5.97 22.12 -6.75
CA GLU A 4 -5.05 20.99 -6.89
C GLU A 4 -5.07 20.30 -5.53
N GLN A 5 -6.10 19.47 -5.34
CA GLN A 5 -6.12 18.48 -4.30
C GLN A 5 -4.83 17.71 -4.51
N GLU A 6 -3.89 17.88 -3.59
CA GLU A 6 -2.83 16.91 -3.34
C GLU A 6 -3.57 15.61 -2.99
N GLN A 7 -4.03 14.93 -4.04
CA GLN A 7 -4.60 13.61 -3.92
C GLN A 7 -3.51 12.81 -3.22
N PRO A 8 -3.81 12.09 -2.12
CA PRO A 8 -2.87 11.07 -1.70
C PRO A 8 -2.57 10.28 -2.97
N LEU A 9 -1.29 10.14 -3.35
CA LEU A 9 -0.87 9.46 -4.59
C LEU A 9 -1.41 8.01 -4.71
N ILE A 10 -2.19 7.57 -3.73
CA ILE A 10 -2.61 6.22 -3.47
C ILE A 10 -4.09 6.18 -3.10
N ALA A 11 -4.86 5.40 -3.84
CA ALA A 11 -6.26 5.14 -3.55
C ALA A 11 -6.46 3.75 -2.93
N SER A 12 -7.61 3.55 -2.28
CA SER A 12 -8.03 2.20 -1.88
C SER A 12 -8.21 1.34 -3.13
N GLY A 13 -7.51 0.22 -3.20
CA GLY A 13 -7.50 -0.70 -4.33
C GLY A 13 -6.18 -0.69 -5.12
N ASP A 14 -5.29 0.26 -4.87
CA ASP A 14 -4.00 0.30 -5.54
C ASP A 14 -3.07 -0.83 -5.08
N PRO A 15 -2.40 -1.51 -6.02
CA PRO A 15 -1.36 -2.46 -5.68
C PRO A 15 -0.09 -1.72 -5.27
N VAL A 16 0.47 -2.13 -4.15
CA VAL A 16 1.77 -1.66 -3.65
C VAL A 16 2.69 -2.82 -3.40
N ILE A 17 3.99 -2.56 -3.47
CA ILE A 17 5.02 -3.47 -3.00
C ILE A 17 5.59 -2.95 -1.69
N VAL A 18 5.73 -3.84 -0.73
CA VAL A 18 6.34 -3.53 0.56
C VAL A 18 7.86 -3.48 0.37
N LEU A 19 8.49 -2.35 0.69
CA LEU A 19 9.95 -2.18 0.57
C LEU A 19 10.69 -2.43 1.88
N GLU A 20 9.98 -2.33 3.02
CA GLU A 20 10.53 -2.47 4.37
C GLU A 20 9.65 -3.32 5.29
N GLY A 21 10.25 -3.95 6.30
CA GLY A 21 9.57 -4.80 7.27
C GLY A 21 9.61 -6.30 6.96
N GLU A 22 8.82 -7.07 7.72
CA GLU A 22 8.75 -8.54 7.62
C GLU A 22 8.20 -9.03 6.27
N TYR A 23 7.41 -8.19 5.62
CA TYR A 23 6.77 -8.49 4.34
C TYR A 23 7.49 -7.84 3.14
N LYS A 24 8.74 -7.41 3.30
CA LYS A 24 9.54 -6.81 2.24
C LYS A 24 9.60 -7.70 0.99
N GLY A 25 9.28 -7.12 -0.16
CA GLY A 25 9.21 -7.80 -1.45
C GLY A 25 7.86 -8.45 -1.73
N LYS A 26 6.91 -8.45 -0.78
CA LYS A 26 5.54 -8.92 -1.03
C LYS A 26 4.66 -7.81 -1.60
N THR A 27 3.74 -8.22 -2.46
CA THR A 27 2.69 -7.35 -3.00
C THR A 27 1.48 -7.30 -2.07
N ALA A 28 0.94 -6.11 -1.92
CA ALA A 28 -0.23 -5.84 -1.11
C ALA A 28 -1.17 -4.89 -1.84
N THR A 29 -2.42 -4.84 -1.37
CA THR A 29 -3.44 -3.94 -1.89
C THR A 29 -3.79 -2.93 -0.82
N VAL A 30 -3.85 -1.64 -1.18
CA VAL A 30 -4.28 -0.59 -0.26
C VAL A 30 -5.75 -0.78 0.06
N ILE A 31 -6.09 -0.93 1.33
CA ILE A 31 -7.48 -0.99 1.79
C ILE A 31 -7.96 0.38 2.28
N ALA A 32 -7.06 1.17 2.87
CA ALA A 32 -7.38 2.52 3.34
C ALA A 32 -6.14 3.43 3.27
N PRO A 33 -6.18 4.50 2.46
CA PRO A 33 -5.15 5.52 2.47
C PRO A 33 -5.35 6.49 3.64
N TYR A 34 -4.25 6.92 4.27
CA TYR A 34 -4.22 7.96 5.29
C TYR A 34 -3.18 9.02 4.90
N THR A 35 -3.19 10.17 5.58
CA THR A 35 -2.32 11.31 5.26
C THR A 35 -0.81 11.02 5.37
N ASN A 36 -0.40 10.06 6.21
CA ASN A 36 1.02 9.73 6.43
C ASN A 36 1.31 8.23 6.36
N SER A 37 0.25 7.42 6.17
CA SER A 37 0.32 5.97 6.21
C SER A 37 -0.73 5.39 5.27
N ILE A 38 -0.61 4.11 4.94
CA ILE A 38 -1.63 3.35 4.24
C ILE A 38 -1.87 2.07 5.01
N SER A 39 -3.13 1.66 5.13
CA SER A 39 -3.45 0.29 5.48
C SER A 39 -3.44 -0.54 4.21
N ILE A 40 -2.67 -1.61 4.23
CA ILE A 40 -2.54 -2.57 3.15
C ILE A 40 -2.93 -3.97 3.62
N GLU A 41 -3.49 -4.74 2.71
CA GLU A 41 -3.71 -6.17 2.88
C GLU A 41 -2.78 -6.91 1.91
N LEU A 42 -1.91 -7.76 2.44
CA LEU A 42 -1.01 -8.57 1.64
C LEU A 42 -1.83 -9.60 0.86
N ASP A 43 -1.55 -9.72 -0.43
CA ASP A 43 -2.24 -10.73 -1.25
C ASP A 43 -1.69 -12.13 -0.99
N ASP A 44 -0.42 -12.20 -0.61
CA ASP A 44 0.29 -13.40 -0.23
C ASP A 44 -0.29 -13.95 1.10
N ARG A 45 -0.74 -15.21 1.08
CA ARG A 45 -1.13 -15.90 2.31
C ARG A 45 0.13 -16.27 3.08
N ASP A 46 0.20 -15.82 4.32
CA ASP A 46 1.27 -16.26 5.22
C ASP A 46 1.16 -17.77 5.51
N GLU A 47 2.21 -18.38 6.07
CA GLU A 47 2.28 -19.83 6.29
C GLU A 47 1.11 -20.38 7.14
N ASP A 48 0.48 -19.52 7.95
CA ASP A 48 -0.72 -19.80 8.75
C ASP A 48 -2.05 -19.73 7.95
N GLY A 49 -2.00 -19.46 6.64
CA GLY A 49 -3.18 -19.34 5.78
C GLY A 49 -3.97 -18.04 5.96
N THR A 50 -3.47 -17.11 6.75
CA THR A 50 -4.09 -15.79 6.99
C THR A 50 -3.48 -14.76 6.06
N LYS A 51 -4.30 -13.81 5.56
CA LYS A 51 -3.80 -12.62 4.86
C LYS A 51 -3.38 -11.58 5.89
N PRO A 52 -2.08 -11.30 6.08
CA PRO A 52 -1.67 -10.28 7.01
C PRO A 52 -2.08 -8.90 6.50
N ARG A 53 -2.64 -8.09 7.40
CA ARG A 53 -2.96 -6.70 7.16
C ARG A 53 -2.02 -5.85 8.00
N THR A 54 -1.40 -4.87 7.38
CA THR A 54 -0.42 -4.00 8.05
C THR A 54 -0.61 -2.57 7.63
N VAL A 55 -0.04 -1.65 8.41
CA VAL A 55 -0.04 -0.23 8.12
C VAL A 55 1.40 0.17 7.81
N LEU A 56 1.62 0.68 6.60
CA LEU A 56 2.93 1.13 6.14
C LEU A 56 2.95 2.64 5.96
N ARG A 57 4.06 3.29 6.26
CA ARG A 57 4.26 4.71 5.93
C ARG A 57 4.62 4.87 4.46
N HIS A 58 4.44 6.08 3.94
CA HIS A 58 4.75 6.43 2.54
C HIS A 58 6.23 6.18 2.15
N SER A 59 7.12 5.97 3.12
CA SER A 59 8.52 5.60 2.88
C SER A 59 8.79 4.10 2.87
N GLU A 60 7.83 3.28 3.33
CA GLU A 60 8.01 1.83 3.55
C GLU A 60 7.37 0.97 2.45
N TYR A 61 6.66 1.60 1.51
CA TYR A 61 6.03 0.96 0.36
C TYR A 61 6.27 1.76 -0.93
N GLU A 62 6.12 1.10 -2.06
CA GLU A 62 6.15 1.72 -3.38
C GLU A 62 4.89 1.32 -4.16
N LEU A 63 4.29 2.29 -4.83
CA LEU A 63 3.15 2.08 -5.72
C LEU A 63 3.61 1.29 -6.93
N LEU A 64 2.95 0.16 -7.19
CA LEU A 64 3.03 -0.53 -8.48
C LEU A 64 2.09 0.16 -9.46
N GLU A 65 2.27 1.47 -9.64
CA GLU A 65 1.51 2.22 -10.63
C GLU A 65 1.95 1.72 -12.01
N LYS A 66 1.02 1.13 -12.76
CA LYS A 66 1.25 0.92 -14.19
C LYS A 66 1.30 2.30 -14.83
N SER A 67 2.52 2.82 -14.99
CA SER A 67 2.77 3.87 -15.97
C SER A 67 2.35 3.34 -17.34
N GLU A 68 1.22 3.84 -17.85
CA GLU A 68 0.76 3.63 -19.23
C GLU A 68 1.17 4.80 -20.11
#